data_AF-A0A699WM29-F1
#
_entry.id   AF-A0A699WM29-F1
#
_cell.length_a   1.000
_cell.length_b   1.000
_cell.length_c   1.000
_cell.angle_alpha   90.00
_cell.angle_beta   90.00
_cell.angle_gamma   90.00
#
_symmetry.space_group_name_H-M   'P 1'
#
loop_
_entity.id
_entity.type
_entity.pdbx_description
1 polymer ?
#
loop_
_entity_poly.entity_id
_entity_poly.type
_entity_poly.pdbx_seq_one_letter_code
_entity_poly.pdbx_strand_id
1 'polypeptide(L)'
;MGRGYRVAVPATTTVSFTGTLNTDTLSLRLVRSLRATYSGWHLVSNPYPAPLNWDKVLPADRVGLDAAIYVYESTGPGTGYFRSYVNGVGTGDSLIAAGQAFFVHVSGTTPGGSTGRLRFRNSQR
;
A
#
# COMPACT_ATOMS: atom_id res chain seq x y z
N MET A 1 -2.98 -3.78 14.72
CA MET A 1 -2.46 -2.41 14.54
C MET A 1 -1.70 -2.37 13.22
N GLY A 2 -2.17 -1.61 12.23
CA GLY A 2 -1.61 -1.54 10.88
C GLY A 2 -1.09 -0.14 10.55
N ARG A 3 0.01 0.25 11.19
CA ARG A 3 0.72 1.50 10.88
C ARG A 3 1.96 1.13 10.08
N GLY A 4 2.08 1.67 8.87
CA GLY A 4 3.27 1.51 8.05
C GLY A 4 4.40 2.37 8.56
N TYR A 5 5.58 1.77 8.70
CA TYR A 5 6.81 2.46 9.08
C TYR A 5 7.73 2.48 7.86
N ARG A 6 8.23 3.66 7.49
CA ARG A 6 9.34 3.80 6.55
C ARG A 6 10.62 3.95 7.38
N VAL A 7 11.49 2.96 7.34
CA VAL A 7 12.83 3.05 7.92
C VAL A 7 13.82 3.16 6.76
N ALA A 8 14.54 4.28 6.68
CA ALA A 8 15.67 4.41 5.77
C ALA A 8 16.92 4.04 6.56
N VAL A 9 17.44 2.84 6.33
CA VAL A 9 18.72 2.38 6.88
C VAL A 9 19.73 2.15 5.75
N PRO A 10 21.04 2.35 6.01
CA PRO A 10 22.10 1.94 5.08
C PRO A 10 21.97 0.45 4.71
N ALA A 11 22.44 0.06 3.52
CA ALA A 11 22.35 -1.31 2.96
C ALA A 11 22.96 -2.43 3.85
N THR A 12 23.61 -2.08 4.96
CA THR A 12 24.25 -2.99 5.92
C THR A 12 23.43 -3.22 7.20
N THR A 13 22.24 -2.62 7.35
CA THR A 13 21.46 -2.72 8.60
C THR A 13 20.13 -3.42 8.38
N THR A 14 19.95 -4.56 9.03
CA THR A 14 18.70 -5.33 9.03
C THR A 14 17.69 -4.69 9.98
N VAL A 15 16.53 -4.26 9.47
CA VAL A 15 15.40 -3.84 10.33
C VAL A 15 14.65 -5.10 10.77
N SER A 16 14.67 -5.39 12.06
CA SER A 16 13.86 -6.46 12.63
C SER A 16 12.48 -5.92 13.02
N PHE A 17 11.42 -6.46 12.41
CA PHE A 17 10.07 -6.30 12.92
C PHE A 17 9.81 -7.49 13.86
N THR A 18 9.91 -7.26 15.17
CA THR A 18 9.52 -8.24 16.19
C THR A 18 8.07 -8.02 16.60
N GLY A 19 7.26 -9.07 16.50
CA GLY A 19 5.83 -9.04 16.84
C GLY A 19 5.14 -10.34 16.42
N THR A 20 3.95 -10.61 16.97
CA THR A 20 3.14 -11.76 16.56
C THR A 20 2.84 -11.67 15.07
N LEU A 21 3.04 -12.77 14.35
CA LEU A 21 2.73 -12.87 12.92
C LEU A 21 1.29 -12.40 12.69
N ASN A 22 1.08 -11.33 11.90
CA ASN A 22 -0.27 -10.98 11.45
C ASN A 22 -0.70 -12.04 10.43
N THR A 23 -1.36 -13.10 10.91
CA THR A 23 -2.09 -14.07 10.07
C THR A 23 -3.51 -13.61 9.79
N ASP A 24 -4.00 -12.62 10.53
CA ASP A 24 -5.37 -12.15 10.47
C ASP A 24 -5.64 -11.22 9.30
N THR A 25 -6.92 -11.09 8.97
CA THR A 25 -7.42 -10.10 8.03
C THR A 25 -7.31 -8.71 8.66
N LEU A 26 -6.58 -7.81 8.02
CA LEU A 26 -6.44 -6.43 8.48
C LEU A 26 -7.25 -5.52 7.55
N SER A 27 -8.17 -4.73 8.13
CA SER A 27 -8.97 -3.76 7.38
C SER A 27 -8.55 -2.34 7.75
N LEU A 28 -8.15 -1.57 6.75
CA LEU A 28 -7.78 -0.16 6.88
C LEU A 28 -8.87 0.72 6.26
N ARG A 29 -9.38 1.67 7.03
CA ARG A 29 -10.29 2.72 6.55
C ARG A 29 -9.48 3.93 6.13
N LEU A 30 -9.72 4.41 4.92
CA LEU A 30 -9.02 5.51 4.27
C LEU A 30 -10.02 6.64 3.97
N VAL A 31 -9.57 7.89 4.05
CA VAL A 31 -10.46 9.06 3.96
C VAL A 31 -9.83 10.12 3.07
N ARG A 32 -10.60 10.54 2.07
CA ARG A 32 -10.31 11.69 1.23
C ARG A 32 -10.95 12.93 1.83
N SER A 33 -10.14 13.88 2.31
CA SER A 33 -10.61 15.21 2.70
C SER A 33 -10.88 16.08 1.47
N LEU A 34 -11.66 17.16 1.61
CA LEU A 34 -12.02 18.04 0.47
C LEU A 34 -11.08 19.24 0.28
N ARG A 35 -10.07 19.39 1.15
CA ARG A 35 -9.33 20.65 1.32
C ARG A 35 -7.82 20.56 1.07
N ALA A 36 -7.29 19.42 0.64
CA ALA A 36 -5.86 19.24 0.41
C ALA A 36 -5.52 19.06 -1.09
N THR A 37 -4.39 19.64 -1.53
CA THR A 37 -3.86 19.51 -2.90
C THR A 37 -3.63 18.05 -3.33
N TYR A 38 -3.35 17.16 -2.38
CA TYR A 38 -3.14 15.71 -2.59
C TYR A 38 -4.19 14.86 -1.87
N SER A 39 -5.44 15.34 -1.82
CA SER A 39 -6.52 14.64 -1.12
C SER A 39 -6.69 13.20 -1.59
N GLY A 40 -6.80 12.27 -0.63
CA GLY A 40 -7.12 10.85 -0.90
C GLY A 40 -5.92 9.93 -1.08
N TRP A 41 -4.70 10.46 -1.14
CA TRP A 41 -3.49 9.64 -1.15
C TRP A 41 -3.14 9.15 0.25
N HIS A 42 -2.81 7.87 0.36
CA HIS A 42 -2.39 7.25 1.60
C HIS A 42 -1.15 6.37 1.38
N LEU A 43 -0.15 6.57 2.23
CA LEU A 43 0.99 5.66 2.34
C LEU A 43 0.61 4.51 3.27
N VAL A 44 0.63 3.30 2.75
CA VAL A 44 0.36 2.05 3.48
C VAL A 44 1.57 1.13 3.35
N SER A 45 1.63 0.07 4.16
CA SER A 45 2.70 -0.94 4.09
C SER A 45 2.10 -2.34 4.02
N ASN A 46 2.79 -3.25 3.36
CA ASN A 46 2.46 -4.67 3.43
C ASN A 46 2.61 -5.18 4.88
N PRO A 47 1.53 -5.60 5.56
CA PRO A 47 1.57 -6.04 6.96
C PRO A 47 2.03 -7.50 7.11
N TYR A 48 2.24 -8.22 6.00
CA TYR A 48 2.56 -9.64 6.00
C TYR A 48 4.06 -9.91 5.89
N PRO A 49 4.55 -10.99 6.52
CA PRO A 49 5.94 -11.44 6.39
C PRO A 49 6.21 -12.17 5.06
N ALA A 50 5.41 -11.87 4.03
CA ALA A 50 5.48 -12.44 2.70
C ALA A 50 5.09 -11.36 1.68
N PRO A 51 5.56 -11.46 0.42
CA PRO A 51 5.10 -10.56 -0.63
C PRO A 51 3.57 -10.53 -0.71
N LEU A 52 3.00 -9.34 -0.87
CA LEU A 52 1.60 -9.14 -1.17
C LEU A 52 1.46 -9.06 -2.69
N ASN A 53 0.63 -9.91 -3.28
CA ASN A 53 0.30 -9.85 -4.69
C ASN A 53 -0.96 -9.00 -4.90
N TRP A 54 -0.80 -7.86 -5.57
CA TRP A 54 -1.89 -6.92 -5.82
C TRP A 54 -3.00 -7.48 -6.72
N ASP A 55 -2.72 -8.47 -7.58
CA ASP A 55 -3.74 -9.12 -8.43
C ASP A 55 -4.73 -9.95 -7.62
N LYS A 56 -4.31 -10.41 -6.44
CA LYS A 56 -5.17 -11.12 -5.51
C LYS A 56 -6.01 -10.16 -4.65
N VAL A 57 -5.78 -8.85 -4.74
CA VAL A 57 -6.58 -7.81 -4.06
C VAL A 57 -7.82 -7.51 -4.88
N LEU A 58 -8.88 -8.27 -4.60
CA LEU A 58 -10.15 -8.17 -5.30
C LEU A 58 -10.84 -6.82 -5.07
N PRO A 59 -11.76 -6.38 -5.96
CA PRO A 59 -12.51 -5.14 -5.78
C PRO A 59 -13.20 -5.00 -4.41
N ALA A 60 -13.70 -6.10 -3.84
CA ALA A 60 -14.31 -6.15 -2.51
C ALA A 60 -13.33 -5.83 -1.36
N ASP A 61 -12.03 -5.99 -1.60
CA ASP A 61 -10.94 -5.71 -0.68
C ASP A 61 -10.36 -4.30 -0.85
N ARG A 62 -10.72 -3.57 -1.91
CA ARG A 62 -10.24 -2.21 -2.19
C ARG A 62 -11.40 -1.24 -2.49
N VAL A 63 -12.48 -1.35 -1.73
CA VAL A 63 -13.71 -0.56 -1.95
C VAL A 63 -13.40 0.93 -1.87
N GLY A 64 -13.83 1.70 -2.87
CA GLY A 64 -13.61 3.14 -2.93
C GLY A 64 -12.15 3.53 -3.15
N LEU A 65 -11.29 2.61 -3.57
CA LEU A 65 -9.91 2.87 -3.98
C LEU A 65 -9.78 2.68 -5.49
N ASP A 66 -8.89 3.46 -6.09
CA ASP A 66 -8.44 3.18 -7.44
C ASP A 66 -7.80 1.79 -7.50
N ALA A 67 -7.93 1.14 -8.66
CA ALA A 67 -7.31 -0.16 -8.94
C ALA A 67 -5.79 -0.01 -9.18
N ALA A 68 -5.11 0.82 -8.39
CA ALA A 68 -3.76 1.27 -8.64
C ALA A 68 -2.91 1.28 -7.35
N ILE A 69 -1.64 0.92 -7.49
CA ILE A 69 -0.60 1.12 -6.47
C ILE A 69 0.61 1.81 -7.07
N TYR A 70 1.33 2.52 -6.19
CA TYR A 70 2.59 3.17 -6.53
C TYR A 70 3.62 2.78 -5.47
N VAL A 71 4.61 2.00 -5.89
CA VAL A 71 5.65 1.45 -5.04
C VAL A 71 6.95 2.20 -5.33
N TYR A 72 7.62 2.70 -4.29
CA TYR A 72 8.91 3.32 -4.48
C TYR A 72 10.01 2.26 -4.55
N GLU A 73 10.80 2.29 -5.62
CA GLU A 73 11.94 1.42 -5.85
C GLU A 73 13.22 2.24 -5.78
N SER A 74 14.06 1.94 -4.79
CA SER A 74 15.33 2.63 -4.60
C SER A 74 16.38 2.03 -5.53
N THR A 75 17.05 2.89 -6.29
CA THR A 75 18.21 2.53 -7.13
C THR A 75 19.54 2.94 -6.49
N GLY A 76 19.49 3.59 -5.33
CA GLY A 76 20.65 4.04 -4.55
C GLY A 76 20.24 4.98 -3.41
N PRO A 77 21.22 5.48 -2.63
CA PRO A 77 20.95 6.41 -1.54
C PRO A 77 20.24 7.68 -2.01
N GLY A 78 18.98 7.86 -1.60
CA GLY A 78 18.17 9.01 -2.00
C GLY A 78 17.69 9.00 -3.46
N THR A 79 18.03 7.97 -4.24
CA THR A 79 17.64 7.82 -5.65
C THR A 79 16.72 6.63 -5.85
N GLY A 80 15.77 6.80 -6.75
CA GLY A 80 14.76 5.79 -7.03
C GLY A 80 13.63 6.35 -7.86
N TYR A 81 12.72 5.47 -8.25
CA TYR A 81 11.55 5.81 -9.05
C TYR A 81 10.30 5.16 -8.46
N PHE A 82 9.14 5.69 -8.84
CA PHE A 82 7.87 5.06 -8.51
C PHE A 82 7.50 4.09 -9.61
N ARG A 83 7.41 2.81 -9.25
CA ARG A 83 6.76 1.81 -10.07
C ARG A 83 5.25 1.90 -9.86
N SER A 84 4.51 2.04 -10.93
CA SER A 84 3.04 2.02 -10.89
C SER A 84 2.50 0.69 -11.38
N TYR A 85 1.43 0.22 -10.74
CA TYR A 85 0.67 -0.94 -11.19
C TYR A 85 -0.80 -0.58 -11.18
N VAL A 86 -1.45 -0.59 -12.35
CA VAL A 86 -2.83 -0.12 -12.52
C VAL A 86 -3.64 -1.22 -13.21
N ASN A 87 -4.42 -1.99 -12.44
CA ASN A 87 -5.41 -2.94 -12.96
C ASN A 87 -4.88 -3.92 -14.04
N GLY A 88 -3.67 -4.46 -13.89
CA GLY A 88 -3.06 -5.35 -14.89
C GLY A 88 -2.48 -4.64 -16.11
N VAL A 89 -2.49 -3.30 -16.13
CA VAL A 89 -1.99 -2.46 -17.22
C VAL A 89 -0.74 -1.70 -16.76
N GLY A 90 0.36 -1.89 -17.48
CA GLY A 90 1.67 -1.29 -17.21
C GLY A 90 2.79 -2.33 -17.16
N THR A 91 4.04 -1.87 -17.15
CA THR A 91 5.24 -2.73 -17.05
C THR A 91 5.63 -3.06 -15.61
N GLY A 92 4.84 -2.63 -14.62
CA GLY A 92 5.13 -2.84 -13.20
C GLY A 92 4.74 -4.24 -12.71
N ASP A 93 5.50 -4.75 -11.73
CA ASP A 93 5.20 -5.98 -10.99
C ASP A 93 3.93 -5.82 -10.11
N SER A 94 3.12 -6.86 -9.90
CA SER A 94 2.01 -6.79 -8.93
C SER A 94 2.46 -7.05 -7.48
N LEU A 95 3.70 -7.47 -7.28
CA LEU A 95 4.25 -7.80 -5.97
C LEU A 95 4.68 -6.57 -5.17
N ILE A 96 4.36 -6.58 -3.89
CA ILE A 96 4.83 -5.64 -2.87
C ILE A 96 5.57 -6.46 -1.81
N ALA A 97 6.87 -6.22 -1.62
CA ALA A 97 7.67 -7.00 -0.69
C ALA A 97 7.16 -6.89 0.76
N ALA A 98 7.54 -7.85 1.60
CA ALA A 98 7.19 -7.85 3.02
C ALA A 98 7.63 -6.52 3.67
N GLY A 99 6.72 -5.85 4.38
CA GLY A 99 6.99 -4.54 5.00
C GLY A 99 7.15 -3.35 4.04
N GLN A 100 7.18 -3.56 2.72
CA GLN A 100 7.37 -2.48 1.75
C GLN A 100 6.17 -1.52 1.76
N ALA A 101 6.47 -0.23 1.70
CA ALA A 101 5.47 0.82 1.65
C ALA A 101 5.04 1.12 0.21
N PHE A 102 3.77 1.41 0.03
CA PHE A 102 3.16 1.74 -1.25
C PHE A 102 2.04 2.75 -1.07
N PHE A 103 1.76 3.53 -2.11
CA PHE A 103 0.65 4.47 -2.11
C PHE A 103 -0.59 3.85 -2.73
N VAL A 104 -1.74 4.16 -2.13
CA VAL A 104 -3.09 3.94 -2.66
C VAL A 104 -3.86 5.25 -2.66
N HIS A 105 -4.89 5.33 -3.49
CA HIS A 105 -5.70 6.53 -3.63
C HIS A 105 -7.19 6.22 -3.48
N VAL A 106 -7.89 7.04 -2.69
CA VAL A 106 -9.35 6.98 -2.52
C VAL A 106 -10.02 7.68 -3.72
N SER A 107 -10.74 6.88 -4.50
CA SER A 107 -11.47 7.28 -5.71
C SER A 107 -12.77 8.03 -5.34
N GLY A 108 -13.08 9.10 -6.07
CA GLY A 108 -14.36 9.81 -5.98
C GLY A 108 -14.31 11.13 -5.19
N THR A 109 -15.20 12.05 -5.54
CA THR A 109 -15.33 13.39 -4.94
C THR A 109 -16.79 13.63 -4.53
N THR A 110 -17.29 12.90 -3.54
CA THR A 110 -18.64 13.14 -3.02
C THR A 110 -18.65 14.39 -2.13
N PRO A 111 -19.67 15.25 -2.21
CA PRO A 111 -19.88 16.32 -1.23
C PRO A 111 -19.96 15.73 0.18
N GLY A 112 -19.04 16.11 1.07
CA GLY A 112 -18.86 15.52 2.42
C GLY A 112 -17.57 14.69 2.60
N GLY A 113 -16.84 14.43 1.52
CA GLY A 113 -15.62 13.60 1.54
C GLY A 113 -15.90 12.14 1.18
N SER A 114 -14.90 11.49 0.60
CA SER A 114 -15.01 10.08 0.15
C SER A 114 -14.25 9.18 1.11
N THR A 115 -14.71 7.94 1.30
CA THR A 115 -13.98 6.94 2.10
C THR A 115 -13.67 5.72 1.27
N GLY A 116 -12.45 5.22 1.43
CA GLY A 116 -12.02 3.93 0.89
C GLY A 116 -11.75 2.92 2.00
N ARG A 117 -11.64 1.66 1.61
CA ARG A 117 -11.24 0.57 2.51
C ARG A 117 -10.30 -0.37 1.77
N LEU A 118 -9.14 -0.60 2.38
CA LEU A 118 -8.21 -1.64 1.95
C LEU A 118 -8.25 -2.80 2.96
N ARG A 119 -8.43 -4.02 2.47
CA ARG A 119 -8.40 -5.24 3.27
C ARG A 119 -7.24 -6.11 2.84
N PHE A 120 -6.33 -6.33 3.78
CA PHE A 120 -5.28 -7.32 3.66
C PHE A 120 -5.84 -8.68 4.10
N ARG A 121 -5.64 -9.71 3.27
CA ARG A 121 -5.99 -11.10 3.56
C ARG A 121 -4.79 -12.01 3.35
N ASN A 122 -4.76 -13.11 4.09
CA ASN A 122 -3.74 -14.16 3.89
C ASN A 122 -3.76 -14.73 2.45
N SER A 123 -4.92 -14.78 1.81
CA SER A 123 -5.08 -15.23 0.42
C SER A 123 -4.42 -14.33 -0.62
N GLN A 124 -3.96 -13.13 -0.23
CA GLN A 124 -3.31 -12.17 -1.13
C GLN A 124 -1.78 -12.31 -1.15
N ARG A 125 -1.23 -13.22 -0.35
CA ARG A 125 0.20 -13.57 -0.37
C ARG A 125 0.54 -14.43 -1.58
#